data_AF-A0A7C7L5I1-F1
#
_entry.id   AF-A0A7C7L5I1-F1
#
_cell.length_a   1.000
_cell.length_b   1.000
_cell.length_c   1.000
_cell.angle_alpha   90.00
_cell.angle_beta   90.00
_cell.angle_gamma   90.00
#
_symmetry.space_group_name_H-M   'P 1'
#
loop_
_entity.id
_entity.type
_entity.pdbx_description
1 polymer ?
#
loop_
_entity_poly.entity_id
_entity_poly.type
_entity_poly.pdbx_seq_one_letter_code
_entity_poly.pdbx_strand_id
1 'polypeptide(L)'
;MSERIRLGFVPSHRVPFDEDWAVEMRRRSLKVLEGIEEVEVIAPGPDLTLGGLVRDDEDAEKVVRMFEEVGVEGLAIGTMTFGDEVS
;
A
#
# COMPACT_ATOMS: atom_id res chain seq x y z
N MET A 1 -4.07 -19.51 -19.50
CA MET A 1 -3.72 -18.19 -18.96
C MET A 1 -3.32 -18.43 -17.51
N SER A 2 -2.15 -17.98 -17.08
CA SER A 2 -1.80 -18.04 -15.65
C SER A 2 -2.73 -17.09 -14.90
N GLU A 3 -3.27 -17.51 -13.75
CA GLU A 3 -3.96 -16.56 -12.86
C GLU A 3 -2.94 -15.52 -12.39
N ARG A 4 -3.36 -14.25 -12.32
CA ARG A 4 -2.52 -13.16 -11.79
C ARG A 4 -2.48 -13.27 -10.27
N ILE A 5 -1.30 -13.07 -9.70
CA ILE A 5 -1.09 -13.08 -8.25
C ILE A 5 -1.60 -11.76 -7.67
N ARG A 6 -2.43 -11.81 -6.64
CA ARG A 6 -2.87 -10.61 -5.91
C ARG A 6 -1.77 -10.17 -4.94
N LEU A 7 -1.09 -9.07 -5.26
CA LEU A 7 -0.04 -8.49 -4.43
C LEU A 7 -0.60 -7.31 -3.62
N GLY A 8 -0.66 -7.46 -2.29
CA GLY A 8 -0.93 -6.35 -1.40
C GLY A 8 0.25 -5.39 -1.35
N PHE A 9 0.03 -4.12 -1.65
CA PHE A 9 1.03 -3.05 -1.55
C PHE A 9 0.66 -2.10 -0.40
N VAL A 10 1.57 -1.98 0.56
CA VAL A 10 1.44 -1.11 1.74
C VAL A 10 2.34 0.12 1.56
N PRO A 11 1.77 1.27 1.17
CA PRO A 11 2.52 2.53 1.12
C PRO A 11 2.61 3.14 2.52
N SER A 12 3.66 2.78 3.26
CA SER A 12 3.89 3.25 4.63
C SER A 12 4.43 4.68 4.65
N HIS A 13 3.89 5.49 5.57
CA HIS A 13 4.31 6.86 5.80
C HIS A 13 4.45 7.13 7.29
N ARG A 14 5.43 7.95 7.65
CA ARG A 14 5.71 8.34 9.03
C ARG A 14 5.60 9.84 9.22
N VAL A 15 4.89 10.27 10.25
CA VAL A 15 4.86 11.67 10.70
C VAL A 15 6.15 11.97 11.48
N PRO A 16 6.81 13.13 11.30
CA PRO A 16 6.34 14.36 10.63
C PRO A 16 6.90 14.56 9.22
N PHE A 17 7.21 13.50 8.48
CA PHE A 17 7.76 13.64 7.13
C PHE A 17 6.70 14.16 6.15
N ASP A 18 7.15 14.56 4.95
CA ASP A 18 6.31 15.15 3.92
C ASP A 18 5.27 14.13 3.39
N GLU A 19 4.00 14.40 3.66
CA GLU A 19 2.86 13.57 3.26
C GLU A 19 2.57 13.68 1.75
N ASP A 20 2.68 14.87 1.17
CA ASP A 20 2.46 15.08 -0.26
C ASP A 20 3.51 14.32 -1.07
N TRP A 21 4.75 14.31 -0.59
CA TRP A 21 5.80 13.47 -1.14
C TRP A 21 5.48 11.98 -1.03
N ALA A 22 4.95 11.53 0.12
CA ALA A 22 4.57 10.13 0.30
C ALA A 22 3.44 9.71 -0.67
N VAL A 23 2.45 10.58 -0.91
CA VAL A 23 1.37 10.36 -1.88
C VAL A 23 1.93 10.29 -3.32
N GLU A 24 2.88 11.16 -3.68
CA GLU A 24 3.52 11.08 -5.00
C GLU A 24 4.35 9.81 -5.17
N MET A 25 5.07 9.38 -4.13
CA MET A 25 5.81 8.11 -4.14
C MET A 25 4.90 6.90 -4.26
N ARG A 26 3.73 6.91 -3.59
CA ARG A 26 2.69 5.90 -3.76
C ARG A 26 2.24 5.84 -5.22
N ARG A 27 1.90 6.99 -5.82
CA ARG A 27 1.46 7.08 -7.23
C ARG A 27 2.50 6.53 -8.19
N ARG A 28 3.77 6.89 -8.01
CA ARG A 28 4.88 6.42 -8.85
C ARG A 28 5.11 4.92 -8.73
N SER A 29 5.04 4.39 -7.50
CA SER A 29 5.19 2.95 -7.24
C SER A 29 4.08 2.15 -7.91
N LEU A 30 2.81 2.53 -7.70
CA LEU A 30 1.65 1.87 -8.31
C LEU A 30 1.75 1.87 -9.84
N LYS A 31 2.09 3.00 -10.45
CA LYS A 31 2.25 3.10 -11.91
C LYS A 31 3.26 2.10 -12.48
N VAL A 32 4.32 1.77 -11.73
CA VAL A 32 5.31 0.78 -12.17
C VAL A 32 4.81 -0.64 -11.92
N LEU A 33 4.22 -0.90 -10.75
CA LEU A 33 3.72 -2.23 -10.37
C LEU A 33 2.54 -2.70 -11.26
N GLU A 34 1.66 -1.78 -11.67
CA GLU A 34 0.56 -2.04 -12.61
C GLU A 34 1.05 -2.52 -13.99
N GLY A 35 2.32 -2.28 -14.33
CA GLY A 35 2.92 -2.75 -15.58
C GLY A 35 3.35 -4.22 -15.57
N ILE A 36 3.25 -4.92 -14.45
CA ILE A 36 3.63 -6.33 -14.31
C ILE A 36 2.41 -7.20 -14.67
N GLU A 37 2.49 -7.93 -15.78
CA GLU A 37 1.35 -8.69 -16.33
C GLU A 37 0.85 -9.78 -15.38
N GLU A 38 1.76 -10.39 -14.64
CA GLU A 38 1.50 -11.52 -13.74
C GLU A 38 0.91 -11.11 -12.38
N VAL A 39 0.78 -9.80 -12.10
CA VAL A 39 0.38 -9.29 -10.79
C VAL A 39 -0.85 -8.40 -10.89
N GLU A 40 -1.75 -8.56 -9.93
CA GLU A 40 -2.83 -7.62 -9.62
C GLU A 40 -2.46 -6.90 -8.31
N VAL A 41 -2.19 -5.60 -8.39
CA VAL A 41 -1.73 -4.82 -7.23
C VAL A 41 -2.95 -4.29 -6.47
N ILE A 42 -3.02 -4.60 -5.18
CA ILE A 42 -4.08 -4.15 -4.27
C ILE A 42 -3.45 -3.18 -3.27
N ALA A 43 -3.97 -1.96 -3.17
CA ALA A 43 -3.47 -0.94 -2.25
C ALA A 43 -4.61 -0.09 -1.69
N PRO A 44 -4.50 0.45 -0.47
CA PRO A 44 -5.55 1.29 0.11
C PRO A 44 -5.73 2.57 -0.71
N GLY A 45 -6.98 2.94 -0.99
CA GLY A 45 -7.35 4.23 -1.58
C GLY A 45 -7.46 5.35 -0.54
N PRO A 46 -7.57 6.62 -0.98
CA PRO A 46 -7.75 7.78 -0.10
C PRO A 46 -9.09 7.78 0.66
N ASP A 47 -10.03 6.94 0.25
CA ASP A 47 -11.32 6.67 0.88
C ASP A 47 -11.21 5.71 2.08
N LEU A 48 -10.17 4.87 2.12
CA LEU A 48 -9.92 3.93 3.23
C LEU A 48 -8.96 4.50 4.27
N THR A 49 -7.86 5.10 3.82
CA THR A 49 -6.85 5.74 4.69
C THR A 49 -6.42 7.08 4.10
N LEU A 50 -5.89 7.99 4.93
CA LEU A 50 -5.56 9.34 4.48
C LEU A 50 -4.43 9.32 3.43
N GLY A 51 -4.75 9.77 2.21
CA GLY A 51 -3.83 9.73 1.07
C GLY A 51 -3.59 8.32 0.50
N GLY A 52 -4.34 7.32 1.00
CA GLY A 52 -4.08 5.91 0.73
C GLY A 52 -2.73 5.45 1.29
N LEU A 53 -2.30 6.03 2.41
CA LEU A 53 -1.05 5.72 3.12
C LEU A 53 -1.36 4.93 4.40
N VAL A 54 -0.41 4.16 4.91
CA VAL A 54 -0.51 3.46 6.21
C VAL A 54 0.46 4.10 7.19
N ARG A 55 -0.05 4.59 8.32
CA ARG A 55 0.73 5.42 9.25
C ARG A 55 0.83 4.85 10.67
N ASP A 56 -0.21 4.14 11.08
CA ASP A 56 -0.39 3.63 12.42
C ASP A 56 -1.19 2.32 12.38
N ASP A 57 -1.36 1.71 13.56
CA ASP A 57 -2.13 0.49 13.74
C ASP A 57 -3.58 0.59 13.25
N GLU A 58 -4.22 1.77 13.33
CA GLU A 58 -5.62 1.93 12.88
C GLU A 58 -5.73 1.83 11.35
N ASP A 59 -4.83 2.51 10.63
CA ASP A 59 -4.71 2.36 9.19
C ASP A 59 -4.35 0.91 8.83
N ALA A 60 -3.40 0.31 9.53
CA ALA A 60 -2.96 -1.07 9.29
C ALA A 60 -4.12 -2.06 9.43
N GLU A 61 -4.95 -1.96 10.47
CA GLU A 61 -6.12 -2.83 10.66
C GLU A 61 -7.13 -2.73 9.50
N LYS A 62 -7.39 -1.52 8.99
CA LYS A 62 -8.29 -1.32 7.84
C LYS A 62 -7.72 -1.99 6.59
N VAL A 63 -6.42 -1.83 6.34
CA VAL A 63 -5.75 -2.44 5.18
C VAL A 63 -5.68 -3.96 5.31
N VAL A 64 -5.43 -4.50 6.50
CA VAL A 64 -5.45 -5.95 6.75
C VAL A 64 -6.81 -6.53 6.38
N ARG A 65 -7.92 -5.93 6.86
CA ARG A 65 -9.27 -6.42 6.52
C ARG A 65 -9.54 -6.37 5.02
N MET A 66 -9.19 -5.26 4.37
CA MET A 66 -9.31 -5.14 2.90
C MET A 66 -8.50 -6.24 2.17
N PHE A 67 -7.27 -6.51 2.61
CA PHE A 67 -6.42 -7.55 2.04
C PHE A 67 -6.95 -8.97 2.28
N GLU A 68 -7.55 -9.24 3.45
CA GLU A 68 -8.22 -10.51 3.75
C GLU A 68 -9.46 -10.72 2.88
N GLU A 69 -10.29 -9.69 2.71
CA GLU A 69 -11.49 -9.74 1.88
C GLU A 69 -11.16 -9.98 0.40
N VAL A 70 -10.09 -9.35 -0.10
CA VAL A 70 -9.61 -9.53 -1.48
C VAL A 70 -8.80 -10.81 -1.64
N GLY A 71 -8.24 -11.37 -0.56
CA GLY A 71 -7.39 -12.56 -0.60
C GLY A 71 -6.05 -12.31 -1.30
N VAL A 72 -5.25 -11.38 -0.79
CA VAL A 72 -3.87 -11.17 -1.29
C VAL A 72 -2.97 -12.36 -0.97
N GLU A 73 -2.07 -12.69 -1.90
CA GLU A 73 -1.19 -13.86 -1.84
C GLU A 73 0.26 -13.51 -1.49
N GLY A 74 0.59 -12.22 -1.57
CA GLY A 74 1.88 -11.66 -1.22
C GLY A 74 1.75 -10.23 -0.75
N LEU A 75 2.81 -9.74 -0.10
CA LEU A 75 2.81 -8.41 0.52
C LEU A 75 4.12 -7.69 0.17
N ALA A 76 3.99 -6.45 -0.29
CA ALA A 76 5.09 -5.53 -0.55
C ALA A 76 4.90 -4.27 0.30
N ILE A 77 5.85 -3.99 1.19
CA ILE A 77 5.82 -2.80 2.05
C ILE A 77 6.76 -1.76 1.46
N GLY A 78 6.19 -0.66 0.99
CA GLY A 78 6.94 0.47 0.46
C GLY A 78 7.00 1.59 1.50
N THR A 79 8.20 1.90 2.00
CA THR A 79 8.43 3.03 2.90
C THR A 79 8.53 4.32 2.09
N MET A 80 7.40 5.01 1.91
CA MET A 80 7.29 6.17 1.00
C MET A 80 8.14 7.36 1.44
N THR A 81 8.37 7.45 2.75
CA THR A 81 9.26 8.43 3.40
C THR A 81 10.24 7.68 4.29
N PHE A 82 9.73 7.18 5.41
CA PHE A 82 10.36 6.24 6.33
C PHE A 82 9.29 5.27 6.85
N GLY A 83 9.68 4.04 7.18
CA GLY A 83 8.82 3.15 7.96
C GLY A 83 8.75 3.62 9.41
N ASP A 84 7.64 3.32 10.08
CA ASP A 84 7.52 3.36 11.53
C ASP A 84 7.14 1.96 11.99
N GLU A 85 8.10 1.21 12.53
CA GLU A 85 7.92 -0.22 12.86
C GLU A 85 7.29 -0.45 14.25
N VAL A 86 6.90 0.62 14.96
CA VAL A 86 6.53 0.56 16.39
C VAL A 86 5.19 1.25 16.70
N SER A 87 4.63 2.01 15.76
CA SER A 87 3.55 2.98 16.01
C SER A 87 2.20 2.57 15.43
#